data_AF-A0A5E4IU24-F1
#
_entry.id   AF-A0A5E4IU24-F1
#
_cell.length_a   1.000
_cell.length_b   1.000
_cell.length_c   1.000
_cell.angle_alpha   90.00
_cell.angle_beta   90.00
_cell.angle_gamma   90.00
#
_symmetry.space_group_name_H-M   'P 1'
#
loop_
_entity.id
_entity.type
_entity.pdbx_description
1 polymer ?
#
loop_
_entity_poly.entity_id
_entity_poly.type
_entity_poly.pdbx_seq_one_letter_code
_entity_poly.pdbx_strand_id
1 'polypeptide(L)'
;MNVKLVGIPEQIMAGAVKAGIAKTKTDAIMLGLLELDNKYKLLEQREDEEDLREAKRIERDVTLGKEKLLSAKEFERRTGITVTKTR
;
A
#
# COMPACT_ATOMS: atom_id res chain seq x y z
N MET A 1 -20.51 -5.50 10.98
CA MET A 1 -20.67 -4.20 10.29
C MET A 1 -22.02 -4.23 9.54
N ASN A 2 -22.97 -3.34 9.86
CA ASN A 2 -24.29 -3.32 9.21
C ASN A 2 -24.36 -2.17 8.20
N VAL A 3 -23.91 -2.40 6.96
CA VAL A 3 -24.11 -1.46 5.85
C VAL A 3 -25.32 -1.92 5.04
N LYS A 4 -26.30 -1.04 4.85
CA LYS A 4 -27.44 -1.29 3.97
C LYS A 4 -27.16 -0.69 2.60
N LEU A 5 -26.86 -1.54 1.63
CA LEU A 5 -26.75 -1.16 0.23
C LEU A 5 -28.07 -1.48 -0.47
N VAL A 6 -28.68 -0.46 -1.06
CA VAL A 6 -29.98 -0.56 -1.76
C VAL A 6 -29.88 0.00 -3.17
N GLY A 7 -30.73 -0.49 -4.08
CA GLY A 7 -30.75 -0.03 -5.48
C GLY A 7 -29.68 -0.71 -6.33
N ILE A 8 -28.96 0.08 -7.15
CA ILE A 8 -27.99 -0.44 -8.12
C ILE A 8 -26.91 -1.34 -7.48
N PRO A 9 -26.27 -0.96 -6.35
CA PRO A 9 -25.28 -1.83 -5.72
C PRO A 9 -25.84 -3.19 -5.29
N GLU A 10 -27.10 -3.22 -4.84
CA GLU A 10 -27.77 -4.47 -4.49
C GLU A 10 -27.99 -5.35 -5.73
N GLN A 11 -28.39 -4.75 -6.84
CA GLN A 11 -28.58 -5.47 -8.12
C GLN A 11 -27.24 -6.03 -8.63
N ILE A 12 -26.16 -5.26 -8.54
CA ILE A 12 -24.81 -5.71 -8.93
C ILE A 12 -24.38 -6.92 -8.09
N MET A 13 -24.51 -6.83 -6.76
CA MET A 13 -24.15 -7.96 -5.88
C MET A 13 -25.00 -9.20 -6.17
N ALA A 14 -26.31 -9.03 -6.37
CA ALA A 14 -27.21 -10.13 -6.72
C ALA A 14 -26.83 -10.75 -8.08
N GLY A 15 -26.47 -9.93 -9.07
CA GLY A 15 -25.99 -10.39 -10.37
C GLY A 15 -24.67 -11.17 -10.27
N ALA A 16 -23.71 -10.69 -9.48
CA ALA A 16 -22.44 -11.37 -9.25
C ALA A 16 -22.62 -12.75 -8.61
N VAL A 17 -23.54 -12.88 -7.65
CA VAL A 17 -23.88 -14.19 -7.05
C VAL A 17 -24.57 -15.09 -8.07
N LYS A 18 -25.56 -14.56 -8.81
CA LYS A 18 -26.29 -15.32 -9.84
C LYS A 18 -25.38 -15.84 -10.96
N ALA A 19 -24.34 -15.08 -11.30
CA ALA A 19 -23.35 -15.45 -12.32
C ALA A 19 -22.26 -16.42 -11.79
N GLY A 20 -22.26 -16.76 -10.50
CA GLY A 20 -21.24 -17.62 -9.88
C GLY A 20 -19.88 -16.95 -9.66
N ILE A 21 -19.80 -15.62 -9.82
CA ILE A 21 -18.56 -14.85 -9.58
C ILE A 21 -18.28 -14.76 -8.08
N ALA A 22 -19.33 -14.65 -7.27
CA ALA A 22 -19.25 -14.59 -5.81
C ALA A 22 -20.18 -15.64 -5.17
N LYS A 23 -19.81 -16.21 -4.03
CA LYS A 23 -20.67 -17.16 -3.30
C LYS A 23 -21.74 -16.44 -2.48
N THR A 24 -21.41 -15.28 -1.93
CA THR A 24 -22.30 -14.44 -1.12
C THR A 24 -22.24 -12.97 -1.53
N LYS A 25 -23.22 -12.16 -1.10
CA LYS A 25 -23.18 -10.69 -1.29
C LYS A 25 -21.95 -10.07 -0.62
N THR A 26 -21.52 -10.60 0.53
CA THR A 26 -20.30 -10.16 1.22
C THR A 26 -19.07 -10.40 0.37
N ASP A 27 -18.97 -11.57 -0.27
CA ASP A 27 -17.84 -11.87 -1.17
C ASP A 27 -17.82 -10.92 -2.36
N ALA A 28 -18.99 -10.59 -2.92
CA ALA A 28 -19.09 -9.61 -4.00
C ALA A 28 -18.58 -8.22 -3.58
N ILE A 29 -18.84 -7.79 -2.34
CA ILE A 29 -18.30 -6.54 -1.79
C ILE A 29 -16.78 -6.63 -1.67
N MET A 30 -16.25 -7.73 -1.12
CA MET A 30 -14.80 -7.92 -0.97
C MET A 30 -14.08 -7.89 -2.32
N LEU A 31 -14.63 -8.59 -3.33
CA LEU A 31 -14.11 -8.55 -4.69
C LEU A 31 -14.15 -7.14 -5.28
N GLY A 32 -15.24 -6.40 -5.04
CA GLY A 32 -15.34 -5.00 -5.46
C GLY A 32 -14.27 -4.11 -4.83
N LEU A 33 -13.97 -4.30 -3.54
CA LEU A 33 -12.90 -3.56 -2.86
C LEU A 33 -11.51 -3.89 -3.42
N LEU A 34 -11.25 -5.18 -3.71
CA LEU A 34 -10.01 -5.62 -4.33
C LEU A 34 -9.83 -5.01 -5.73
N GLU A 35 -10.89 -4.96 -6.53
CA GLU A 35 -10.84 -4.36 -7.86
C GLU A 35 -10.61 -2.84 -7.80
N LEU A 36 -11.20 -2.15 -6.82
CA LEU A 36 -10.94 -0.74 -6.57
C LEU A 36 -9.47 -0.49 -6.22
N ASP A 37 -8.88 -1.29 -5.33
CA ASP A 37 -7.47 -1.18 -5.01
C ASP A 37 -6.58 -1.49 -6.23
N ASN A 38 -6.89 -2.54 -6.99
CA ASN A 38 -6.16 -2.88 -8.19
C ASN A 38 -6.13 -1.72 -9.21
N LYS A 39 -7.28 -1.05 -9.37
CA LYS A 39 -7.45 0.06 -10.32
C LYS A 39 -6.82 1.36 -9.87
N TYR A 40 -6.95 1.70 -8.59
CA TYR A 40 -6.56 3.01 -8.07
C TYR A 40 -5.28 2.98 -7.24
N LYS A 41 -4.70 1.80 -7.00
CA LYS A 41 -3.49 1.59 -6.20
C LYS A 41 -3.58 2.26 -4.83
N LEU A 42 -4.72 2.09 -4.16
CA LEU A 42 -5.07 2.82 -2.95
C LEU A 42 -4.13 2.47 -1.79
N LEU A 43 -3.75 1.20 -1.68
CA LEU A 43 -2.80 0.75 -0.66
C LEU A 43 -1.38 1.24 -0.96
N GLU A 44 -0.92 1.13 -2.20
CA GLU A 44 0.40 1.61 -2.63
C GLU A 44 0.55 3.13 -2.41
N GLN A 45 -0.45 3.93 -2.81
CA GLN A 45 -0.44 5.38 -2.56
C GLN A 45 -0.34 5.71 -1.07
N ARG A 46 -1.01 4.92 -0.24
CA ARG A 46 -0.95 5.11 1.22
C ARG A 46 0.42 4.74 1.77
N GLU A 47 1.02 3.65 1.28
CA GLU A 47 2.39 3.25 1.63
C GLU A 47 3.38 4.36 1.22
N ASP A 48 3.29 4.87 -0.02
CA ASP A 48 4.11 5.97 -0.51
C ASP A 48 4.01 7.22 0.39
N GLU A 49 2.80 7.57 0.85
CA GLU A 49 2.58 8.70 1.76
C GLU A 49 3.18 8.47 3.16
N GLU A 50 3.14 7.23 3.64
CA GLU A 50 3.76 6.84 4.92
C GLU A 50 5.29 6.85 4.79
N ASP A 51 5.83 6.32 3.70
CA ASP A 51 7.27 6.32 3.38
C ASP A 51 7.81 7.74 3.21
N LEU A 52 7.10 8.63 2.52
CA LEU A 52 7.47 10.04 2.40
C LEU A 52 7.49 10.74 3.76
N ARG A 53 6.57 10.39 4.66
CA ARG A 53 6.55 10.95 6.03
C ARG A 53 7.73 10.46 6.84
N GLU A 54 8.07 9.18 6.71
CA GLU A 54 9.21 8.57 7.39
C GLU A 54 10.53 9.13 6.86
N ALA A 55 10.71 9.23 5.55
CA ALA A 55 11.88 9.85 4.93
C ALA A 55 12.10 11.29 5.43
N LYS A 56 11.02 12.10 5.49
CA LYS A 56 11.07 13.45 6.07
C LYS A 56 11.38 13.48 7.57
N ARG A 57 11.08 12.41 8.30
CA ARG A 57 11.46 12.28 9.72
C ARG A 57 12.97 12.03 9.82
N ILE A 58 13.48 11.07 9.07
CA ILE A 58 14.90 10.71 9.03
C ILE A 58 15.74 11.92 8.57
N GLU A 59 15.32 12.65 7.53
CA GLU A 59 16.01 13.88 7.10
C GLU A 59 16.09 14.93 8.21
N ARG A 60 15.01 15.09 8.99
CA ARG A 60 15.01 15.99 10.15
C ARG A 60 15.97 15.53 11.24
N ASP A 61 16.03 14.24 11.54
CA ASP A 61 16.95 13.73 12.56
C ASP A 61 18.42 13.79 12.13
N VAL A 62 18.70 13.64 10.84
CA VAL A 62 20.04 13.88 10.24
C VAL A 62 20.41 15.37 10.33
N THR A 63 19.51 16.28 9.93
CA THR A 63 19.79 17.73 10.00
C THR A 63 19.96 18.23 11.43
N LEU A 64 19.27 17.62 12.40
CA LEU A 64 19.45 17.87 13.82
C LEU A 64 20.69 17.19 14.42
N GLY A 65 21.47 16.45 13.62
CA GLY A 65 22.71 15.79 14.01
C GLY A 65 22.53 14.56 14.92
N LYS A 66 21.29 14.05 15.06
CA LYS A 66 20.99 12.84 15.84
C LYS A 66 21.35 11.57 15.08
N GLU A 67 21.30 11.62 13.75
CA GLU A 67 21.72 10.53 12.88
C GLU A 67 22.90 10.93 11.98
N LYS A 68 23.79 9.97 11.73
CA LYS A 68 24.94 10.16 10.84
C LYS A 68 24.69 9.44 9.52
N LEU A 69 24.73 10.19 8.42
CA LEU A 69 24.84 9.61 7.09
C LEU A 69 26.19 8.91 6.96
N LEU A 70 26.18 7.65 6.53
CA LEU A 70 27.38 6.89 6.24
C LEU A 70 27.74 7.06 4.77
N SER A 71 29.04 7.18 4.46
CA SER A 71 29.48 7.05 3.07
C SER A 71 29.31 5.61 2.59
N ALA A 72 29.18 5.40 1.28
CA ALA A 72 29.02 4.06 0.70
C ALA A 72 30.10 3.07 1.17
N LYS A 73 31.36 3.52 1.27
CA LYS A 73 32.48 2.70 1.77
C LYS A 73 32.36 2.33 3.26
N GLU A 74 31.81 3.22 4.08
CA GLU A 74 31.59 2.95 5.51
C GLU A 74 30.38 2.05 5.73
N PHE A 75 29.35 2.19 4.89
CA PHE A 75 28.20 1.30 4.89
C PHE A 75 28.62 -0.13 4.54
N GLU A 76 29.35 -0.32 3.43
CA GLU A 76 29.87 -1.63 2.99
C GLU A 76 30.72 -2.29 4.07
N ARG A 77 31.59 -1.53 4.75
CA ARG A 77 32.44 -2.04 5.84
C ARG A 77 31.62 -2.48 7.05
N ARG A 78 30.50 -1.83 7.35
CA ARG A 78 29.70 -2.06 8.56
C ARG A 78 28.61 -3.13 8.37
N THR A 79 28.06 -3.24 7.16
CA THR A 79 26.95 -4.15 6.86
C THR A 79 27.38 -5.38 6.04
N GLY A 80 28.54 -5.33 5.39
CA GLY A 80 29.02 -6.40 4.50
C GLY A 80 28.26 -6.49 3.17
N ILE A 81 27.40 -5.52 2.87
CA ILE A 81 26.61 -5.46 1.64
C ILE A 81 27.27 -4.52 0.65
N THR A 82 27.64 -5.03 -0.53
CA THR A 82 28.23 -4.24 -1.63
C THR A 82 27.16 -3.38 -2.29
N VAL A 83 27.37 -2.05 -2.36
CA VAL A 83 26.40 -1.15 -2.96
C VAL A 83 26.76 -0.95 -4.43
N THR A 84 26.19 -1.77 -5.32
CA THR A 84 26.36 -1.61 -6.77
C THR A 84 25.56 -0.39 -7.24
N LYS A 85 26.25 0.67 -7.67
CA LYS A 85 25.62 1.79 -8.37
C LYS A 85 25.06 1.31 -9.71
N THR A 86 23.75 1.13 -9.81
CA THR A 86 23.07 1.04 -11.10
C THR A 86 23.07 2.42 -11.73
N ARG A 87 23.62 2.52 -12.94
CA ARG A 87 23.88 3.75 -13.67
C ARG A 87 22.63 4.26 -14.39
#